data_AF-A0A0S4QKL9-F1
#
_entry.id   AF-A0A0S4QKL9-F1
#
_cell.length_a   1.000
_cell.length_b   1.000
_cell.length_c   1.000
_cell.angle_alpha   90.00
_cell.angle_beta   90.00
_cell.angle_gamma   90.00
#
_symmetry.space_group_name_H-M   'P 1'
#
loop_
_entity.id
_entity.type
_entity.pdbx_description
1 polymer ?
#
loop_
_entity_poly.entity_id
_entity_poly.type
_entity_poly.pdbx_seq_one_letter_code
_entity_poly.pdbx_strand_id
1 'polypeptide(L)'
;MLLGRPGRNTSPGKVRDTRHREEANRRGTPWGHIGPCRTAMITPTVDFEALRSELRATLRHGARARSLLDRMALVDLLNPAKPSEEAPPDAQRALEAARLVADTVDALDPPIDRIMSIMLCLAPGTAGMTLSARRTRAADLVDIQPSTFRSEERYEQAFVTELALALYGQLTGCT
;
A
#
# COMPACT_ATOMS: atom_id res chain seq x y z
N MET A 1 57.31 14.84 17.15
CA MET A 1 56.58 16.12 17.40
C MET A 1 55.21 15.72 17.94
N LEU A 2 54.97 15.56 19.25
CA LEU A 2 55.02 16.51 20.38
C LEU A 2 54.03 17.69 20.21
N LEU A 3 53.15 17.79 21.23
CA LEU A 3 52.24 18.88 21.64
C LEU A 3 50.86 18.84 20.98
N GLY A 4 49.73 18.66 21.68
CA GLY A 4 49.23 19.36 22.88
C GLY A 4 47.95 20.10 22.44
N ARG A 5 46.83 20.24 23.14
CA ARG A 5 46.45 20.17 24.56
C ARG A 5 44.89 20.16 24.64
N PRO A 6 44.31 19.91 25.82
CA PRO A 6 42.87 19.74 26.08
C PRO A 6 42.17 21.05 26.48
N GLY A 7 40.83 21.08 26.36
CA GLY A 7 39.97 22.14 26.89
C GLY A 7 38.82 21.58 27.72
N ARG A 8 38.95 21.64 29.05
CA ARG A 8 37.87 21.43 30.03
C ARG A 8 37.19 22.77 30.27
N ASN A 9 35.86 22.83 30.24
CA ASN A 9 35.10 23.87 30.93
C ASN A 9 34.09 23.22 31.89
N THR A 10 34.49 23.16 33.16
CA THR A 10 33.63 23.05 34.34
C THR A 10 33.12 24.43 34.73
N SER A 11 31.86 24.55 35.15
CA SER A 11 31.45 25.48 36.21
C SER A 11 30.09 25.14 36.83
N PRO A 12 29.82 25.59 38.07
CA PRO A 12 29.12 24.81 39.09
C PRO A 12 27.91 25.53 39.75
N GLY A 13 27.22 24.82 40.65
CA GLY A 13 26.33 25.37 41.68
C GLY A 13 24.85 25.42 41.29
N LYS A 14 23.86 25.19 42.17
CA LYS A 14 23.84 25.20 43.64
C LYS A 14 22.69 24.33 44.17
N VAL A 15 22.95 23.75 45.32
CA VAL A 15 22.08 23.07 46.28
C VAL A 15 21.08 24.03 46.94
N ARG A 16 19.86 23.54 47.24
CA ARG A 16 18.99 23.76 48.43
C ARG A 16 17.68 23.00 48.14
N ASP A 17 17.44 21.82 48.68
CA ASP A 17 17.10 21.48 50.07
C ASP A 17 15.98 22.36 50.65
N THR A 18 14.79 21.79 50.80
CA THR A 18 14.07 21.76 52.08
C THR A 18 12.84 20.86 51.97
N ARG A 19 12.82 19.86 52.85
CA ARG A 19 11.66 19.06 53.24
C ARG A 19 10.62 19.95 53.92
N HIS A 20 9.34 19.72 53.63
CA HIS A 20 8.21 19.82 54.56
C HIS A 20 7.00 19.23 53.79
N ARG A 21 6.40 18.10 54.18
CA ARG A 21 5.62 17.79 55.39
C ARG A 21 4.14 17.72 55.00
N GLU A 22 3.52 16.56 55.31
CA GLU A 22 2.08 16.36 55.54
C GLU A 22 1.12 16.67 54.35
N GLU A 23 -0.01 16.02 54.13
CA GLU A 23 -0.75 14.99 54.84
C GLU A 23 -1.91 14.57 53.93
N ALA A 24 -2.42 13.37 54.20
CA ALA A 24 -3.49 12.73 53.49
C ALA A 24 -4.76 13.60 53.36
N ASN A 25 -5.36 13.60 52.17
CA ASN A 25 -6.81 13.77 52.07
C ASN A 25 -7.40 12.75 51.10
N ARG A 26 -7.77 11.60 51.67
CA ARG A 26 -8.73 10.68 51.08
C ARG A 26 -10.10 11.37 51.08
N ARG A 27 -10.56 11.80 49.91
CA ARG A 27 -12.00 11.91 49.62
C ARG A 27 -12.25 11.28 48.27
N GLY A 28 -13.05 10.22 48.30
CA GLY A 28 -13.42 9.46 47.12
C GLY A 28 -14.12 10.31 46.08
N THR A 29 -13.81 10.04 44.83
CA THR A 29 -14.67 10.34 43.69
C THR A 29 -15.00 9.02 43.00
N PRO A 30 -16.29 8.73 42.78
CA PRO A 30 -16.72 7.51 42.11
C PRO A 30 -16.44 7.63 40.62
N TRP A 31 -16.01 6.52 40.04
CA TRP A 31 -15.73 6.33 38.64
C TRP A 31 -16.92 6.73 37.76
N GLY A 32 -16.69 7.71 36.89
CA GLY A 32 -17.51 8.04 35.74
C GLY A 32 -16.59 8.25 34.55
N HIS A 33 -16.08 7.15 33.99
CA HIS A 33 -15.32 7.14 32.75
C HIS A 33 -16.20 7.65 31.61
N ILE A 34 -15.95 8.89 31.18
CA ILE A 34 -16.32 9.35 29.84
C ILE A 34 -15.08 10.04 29.28
N GLY A 35 -14.19 9.24 28.70
CA GLY A 35 -13.14 9.78 27.84
C GLY A 35 -13.78 10.28 26.55
N PRO A 36 -13.57 11.54 26.12
CA PRO A 36 -13.99 11.94 24.80
C PRO A 36 -12.88 11.65 23.79
N CYS A 37 -13.28 10.91 22.75
CA CYS A 37 -12.80 11.06 21.39
C CYS A 37 -11.33 10.72 21.15
N ARG A 38 -11.03 9.41 21.21
CA ARG A 38 -10.25 8.86 20.09
C ARG A 38 -11.08 9.16 18.84
N THR A 39 -10.68 10.19 18.09
CA THR A 39 -11.07 10.33 16.68
C THR A 39 -10.78 8.98 16.06
N ALA A 40 -11.84 8.20 15.82
CA ALA A 40 -11.74 7.06 14.93
C ALA A 40 -11.14 7.64 13.65
N MET A 41 -9.89 7.29 13.36
CA MET A 41 -9.40 7.43 12.01
C MET A 41 -10.38 6.60 11.19
N ILE A 42 -11.28 7.28 10.48
CA ILE A 42 -12.07 6.68 9.42
C ILE A 42 -11.01 6.37 8.37
N THR A 43 -10.31 5.25 8.54
CA THR A 43 -9.55 4.66 7.44
C THR A 43 -10.59 4.51 6.35
N PRO A 44 -10.46 5.18 5.19
CA PRO A 44 -11.37 4.92 4.10
C PRO A 44 -11.29 3.42 3.86
N THR A 45 -12.37 2.72 4.16
CA THR A 45 -12.47 1.29 3.87
C THR A 45 -12.28 1.20 2.37
N VAL A 46 -11.16 0.61 1.93
CA VAL A 46 -10.87 0.44 0.52
C VAL A 46 -12.10 -0.20 -0.12
N ASP A 47 -12.70 0.42 -1.12
CA ASP A 47 -13.86 -0.16 -1.78
C ASP A 47 -13.37 -1.26 -2.74
N PHE A 48 -13.75 -2.51 -2.45
CA PHE A 48 -13.37 -3.65 -3.26
C PHE A 48 -13.85 -3.54 -4.72
N GLU A 49 -15.06 -3.02 -4.94
CA GLU A 49 -15.61 -2.89 -6.28
C GLU A 49 -14.91 -1.79 -7.07
N ALA A 50 -14.56 -0.69 -6.39
CA ALA A 50 -13.73 0.37 -6.98
C ALA A 50 -12.33 -0.17 -7.33
N LEU A 51 -11.69 -0.92 -6.43
CA LEU A 51 -10.39 -1.54 -6.67
C LEU A 51 -10.42 -2.49 -7.87
N ARG A 52 -11.41 -3.38 -7.93
CA ARG A 52 -11.59 -4.33 -9.03
C ARG A 52 -11.82 -3.62 -10.36
N SER A 53 -12.65 -2.58 -10.37
CA SER A 53 -12.92 -1.76 -11.55
C SER A 53 -11.65 -1.06 -12.06
N GLU A 54 -10.91 -0.41 -11.17
CA GLU A 54 -9.68 0.31 -11.52
C GLU A 54 -8.56 -0.63 -11.98
N LEU A 55 -8.46 -1.83 -11.41
CA LEU A 55 -7.55 -2.89 -11.88
C LEU A 55 -7.90 -3.34 -13.30
N ARG A 56 -9.18 -3.59 -13.58
CA ARG A 56 -9.65 -3.98 -14.91
C ARG A 56 -9.32 -2.92 -15.96
N ALA A 57 -9.53 -1.64 -15.64
CA ALA A 57 -9.19 -0.54 -16.52
C ALA A 57 -7.66 -0.44 -16.75
N THR A 58 -6.86 -0.75 -15.72
CA THR A 58 -5.40 -0.74 -15.79
C THR A 58 -4.83 -1.81 -16.72
N LEU A 59 -5.55 -2.92 -16.97
CA LEU A 59 -5.11 -3.94 -17.94
C LEU A 59 -4.78 -3.36 -19.32
N ARG A 60 -5.42 -2.26 -19.74
CA ARG A 60 -5.15 -1.64 -21.05
C ARG A 60 -3.74 -1.05 -21.14
N HIS A 61 -3.21 -0.50 -20.05
CA HIS A 61 -1.95 0.25 -20.00
C HIS A 61 -0.83 -0.47 -19.22
N GLY A 62 -1.19 -1.48 -18.44
CA GLY A 62 -0.30 -2.17 -17.50
C GLY A 62 -0.13 -1.43 -16.17
N ALA A 63 0.45 -2.10 -15.18
CA ALA A 63 0.64 -1.61 -13.83
C ALA A 63 2.09 -1.17 -13.52
N ARG A 64 2.87 -0.82 -14.56
CA ARG A 64 4.20 -0.23 -14.35
C ARG A 64 4.06 1.18 -13.78
N ALA A 65 5.01 1.61 -12.93
CA ALA A 65 4.98 2.92 -12.30
C ALA A 65 4.72 4.08 -13.28
N ARG A 66 5.36 4.07 -14.46
CA ARG A 66 5.13 5.08 -15.50
C ARG A 66 3.69 5.07 -16.03
N SER A 67 3.10 3.89 -16.25
CA SER A 67 1.71 3.74 -16.70
C SER A 67 0.72 4.15 -15.61
N LEU A 68 1.06 3.93 -14.34
CA LEU A 68 0.20 4.27 -13.20
C LEU A 68 0.09 5.78 -12.97
N LEU A 69 1.05 6.59 -13.43
CA LEU A 69 0.93 8.05 -13.41
C LEU A 69 -0.29 8.56 -14.20
N ASP A 70 -0.71 7.84 -15.24
CA ASP A 70 -1.92 8.15 -16.02
C ASP A 70 -3.19 7.53 -15.39
N ARG A 71 -3.04 6.79 -14.28
CA ARG A 71 -4.08 5.99 -13.59
C ARG A 71 -4.07 6.22 -12.09
N MET A 72 -3.97 7.49 -11.69
CA MET A 72 -3.88 7.88 -10.27
C MET A 72 -5.06 7.40 -9.44
N ALA A 73 -6.24 7.16 -10.01
CA ALA A 73 -7.38 6.57 -9.28
C ALA A 73 -7.03 5.20 -8.65
N LEU A 74 -6.28 4.34 -9.35
CA LEU A 74 -5.79 3.08 -8.75
C LEU A 74 -4.73 3.37 -7.68
N VAL A 75 -3.83 4.32 -7.93
CA VAL A 75 -2.78 4.71 -6.98
C VAL A 75 -3.40 5.28 -5.69
N ASP A 76 -4.49 6.03 -5.78
CA ASP A 76 -5.20 6.59 -4.64
C ASP A 76 -5.88 5.51 -3.79
N LEU A 77 -6.34 4.42 -4.42
CA LEU A 77 -6.88 3.25 -3.71
C LEU A 77 -5.78 2.44 -3.02
N LEU A 78 -4.64 2.26 -3.69
CA LEU A 78 -3.53 1.42 -3.20
C LEU A 78 -2.61 2.14 -2.21
N ASN A 79 -2.39 3.44 -2.41
CA ASN A 79 -1.50 4.29 -1.63
C ASN A 79 -2.09 5.71 -1.51
N PRO A 80 -3.12 5.91 -0.66
CA PRO A 80 -3.85 7.17 -0.55
C PRO A 80 -2.94 8.37 -0.24
N ALA A 81 -3.25 9.52 -0.84
CA ALA A 81 -2.53 10.76 -0.54
C ALA A 81 -2.69 11.13 0.93
N LYS A 82 -1.58 11.44 1.59
CA LYS A 82 -1.58 11.95 2.97
C LYS A 82 -1.79 13.46 2.95
N PRO A 83 -2.65 14.04 3.80
CA PRO A 83 -2.92 15.48 3.82
C PRO A 83 -1.78 16.33 4.44
N SER A 84 -0.55 15.85 4.42
CA SER A 84 0.62 16.53 5.02
C SER A 84 1.37 17.35 3.96
N GLU A 85 2.02 18.44 4.38
CA GLU A 85 2.97 19.19 3.53
C GLU A 85 4.16 18.32 3.08
N GLU A 86 4.38 17.18 3.74
CA GLU A 86 5.38 16.16 3.37
C GLU A 86 4.79 14.98 2.56
N ALA A 87 3.66 15.18 1.89
CA ALA A 87 3.06 14.13 1.06
C ALA A 87 4.07 13.68 -0.03
N PRO A 88 4.29 12.36 -0.21
CA PRO A 88 5.18 11.88 -1.24
C PRO A 88 4.66 12.29 -2.62
N PRO A 89 5.55 12.69 -3.55
CA PRO A 89 5.16 13.02 -4.91
C PRO A 89 4.40 11.87 -5.59
N ASP A 90 3.51 12.18 -6.53
CA ASP A 90 2.73 11.15 -7.24
C ASP A 90 3.60 10.10 -7.92
N ALA A 91 4.78 10.47 -8.42
CA ALA A 91 5.75 9.54 -8.98
C ALA A 91 6.24 8.50 -7.95
N GLN A 92 6.46 8.92 -6.70
CA GLN A 92 6.84 8.02 -5.62
C GLN A 92 5.66 7.12 -5.22
N ARG A 93 4.46 7.68 -5.12
CA ARG A 93 3.23 6.91 -4.82
C ARG A 93 2.93 5.87 -5.89
N ALA A 94 3.06 6.23 -7.17
CA ALA A 94 2.89 5.33 -8.30
C ALA A 94 3.96 4.23 -8.34
N LEU A 95 5.20 4.53 -7.95
CA LEU A 95 6.25 3.53 -7.81
C LEU A 95 5.94 2.53 -6.69
N GLU A 96 5.49 3.01 -5.53
CA GLU A 96 5.09 2.17 -4.41
C GLU A 96 3.86 1.31 -4.75
N ALA A 97 2.85 1.88 -5.42
CA ALA A 97 1.69 1.14 -5.91
C ALA A 97 2.07 0.07 -6.94
N ALA A 98 2.98 0.37 -7.87
CA ALA A 98 3.47 -0.60 -8.84
C ALA A 98 4.22 -1.78 -8.17
N ARG A 99 5.02 -1.50 -7.14
CA ARG A 99 5.70 -2.52 -6.34
C ARG A 99 4.69 -3.40 -5.61
N LEU A 100 3.73 -2.79 -4.92
CA LEU A 100 2.64 -3.52 -4.25
C LEU A 100 1.94 -4.47 -5.22
N VAL A 101 1.51 -3.98 -6.38
CA VAL A 101 0.84 -4.80 -7.40
C VAL A 101 1.75 -5.95 -7.88
N ALA A 102 3.03 -5.69 -8.13
CA ALA A 102 3.96 -6.72 -8.57
C ALA A 102 4.17 -7.79 -7.49
N ASP A 103 4.41 -7.38 -6.25
CA ASP A 103 4.60 -8.29 -5.12
C ASP A 103 3.33 -9.13 -4.86
N THR A 104 2.14 -8.53 -4.99
CA THR A 104 0.88 -9.27 -4.87
C THR A 104 0.70 -10.26 -6.02
N VAL A 105 1.01 -9.88 -7.25
CA VAL A 105 0.94 -10.79 -8.42
C VAL A 105 1.88 -11.97 -8.25
N ASP A 106 3.11 -11.74 -7.80
CA ASP A 106 4.11 -12.77 -7.58
C ASP A 106 3.73 -13.74 -6.43
N ALA A 107 2.82 -13.33 -5.55
CA ALA A 107 2.29 -14.15 -4.46
C ALA A 107 1.03 -14.96 -4.82
N LEU A 108 0.46 -14.78 -6.02
CA LEU A 108 -0.70 -15.55 -6.45
C LEU A 108 -0.33 -17.00 -6.78
N ASP A 109 -1.31 -17.90 -6.67
CA ASP A 109 -1.11 -19.30 -7.06
C ASP A 109 -0.95 -19.45 -8.59
N PRO A 110 -0.05 -20.33 -9.05
CA PRO A 110 0.04 -20.66 -10.46
C PRO A 110 -1.27 -21.27 -11.01
N PRO A 111 -1.67 -20.95 -12.26
CA PRO A 111 -0.95 -20.12 -13.24
C PRO A 111 -1.31 -18.62 -13.20
N ILE A 112 -2.05 -18.17 -12.18
CA ILE A 112 -2.65 -16.82 -12.13
C ILE A 112 -1.55 -15.76 -12.03
N ASP A 113 -0.50 -16.02 -11.25
CA ASP A 113 0.72 -15.21 -11.15
C ASP A 113 1.26 -14.80 -12.54
N ARG A 114 1.52 -15.78 -13.39
CA ARG A 114 2.12 -15.58 -14.73
C ARG A 114 1.15 -14.87 -15.65
N ILE A 115 -0.13 -15.24 -15.60
CA ILE A 115 -1.17 -14.61 -16.42
C ILE A 115 -1.31 -13.13 -16.07
N MET A 116 -1.41 -12.80 -14.78
CA MET A 116 -1.55 -11.41 -14.34
C MET A 116 -0.27 -10.62 -14.55
N SER A 117 0.89 -11.24 -14.38
CA SER A 117 2.18 -10.63 -14.72
C SER A 117 2.26 -10.27 -16.21
N ILE A 118 1.75 -11.13 -17.10
CA ILE A 118 1.63 -10.81 -18.53
C ILE A 118 0.63 -9.68 -18.74
N MET A 119 -0.60 -9.83 -18.26
CA MET A 119 -1.72 -8.92 -18.50
C MET A 119 -1.46 -7.49 -18.01
N LEU A 120 -0.72 -7.33 -16.91
CA LEU A 120 -0.33 -6.05 -16.32
C LEU A 120 1.02 -5.52 -16.82
N CYS A 121 1.60 -6.15 -17.84
CA CYS A 121 2.90 -5.79 -18.41
C CYS A 121 4.09 -5.88 -17.43
N LEU A 122 4.00 -6.70 -16.39
CA LEU A 122 5.06 -6.87 -15.40
C LEU A 122 6.11 -7.89 -15.89
N ALA A 123 5.67 -8.92 -16.61
CA ALA A 123 6.56 -9.93 -17.16
C ALA A 123 7.56 -9.35 -18.19
N PRO A 124 8.79 -9.90 -18.30
CA PRO A 124 9.75 -9.50 -19.32
C PRO A 124 9.19 -9.59 -20.76
N GLY A 125 9.55 -8.62 -21.60
CA GLY A 125 9.12 -8.58 -23.01
C GLY A 125 7.65 -8.22 -23.24
N THR A 126 6.90 -7.82 -22.21
CA THR A 126 5.50 -7.37 -22.36
C THR A 126 5.33 -5.85 -22.51
N ALA A 127 6.42 -5.09 -22.35
CA ALA A 127 6.44 -3.66 -22.56
C ALA A 127 6.05 -3.31 -24.00
N GLY A 128 5.13 -2.36 -24.17
CA GLY A 128 4.66 -1.93 -25.50
C GLY A 128 3.74 -2.93 -26.21
N MET A 129 3.45 -4.10 -25.63
CA MET A 129 2.45 -5.00 -26.20
C MET A 129 1.06 -4.37 -26.15
N THR A 130 0.21 -4.74 -27.10
CA THR A 130 -1.22 -4.41 -27.02
C THR A 130 -1.94 -5.34 -26.04
N LEU A 131 -3.08 -4.91 -25.51
CA LEU A 131 -3.91 -5.78 -24.67
C LEU A 131 -4.33 -7.07 -25.40
N SER A 132 -4.55 -7.00 -26.72
CA SER A 132 -4.88 -8.19 -27.52
C SER A 132 -3.72 -9.21 -27.57
N ALA A 133 -2.50 -8.72 -27.75
CA ALA A 133 -1.31 -9.59 -27.75
C ALA A 133 -1.09 -10.23 -26.37
N ARG A 134 -1.30 -9.47 -25.29
CA ARG A 134 -1.24 -10.00 -23.92
C ARG A 134 -2.29 -11.08 -23.65
N ARG A 135 -3.54 -10.85 -24.05
CA ARG A 135 -4.61 -11.85 -23.95
C ARG A 135 -4.28 -13.13 -24.70
N THR A 136 -3.65 -13.01 -25.87
CA THR A 136 -3.23 -14.18 -26.65
C THR A 136 -2.21 -14.99 -25.84
N ARG A 137 -1.14 -14.34 -25.37
CA ARG A 137 -0.10 -15.00 -24.58
C ARG A 137 -0.61 -15.56 -23.24
N ALA A 138 -1.58 -14.90 -22.61
CA ALA A 138 -2.22 -15.39 -21.39
C ALA A 138 -3.13 -16.60 -21.65
N ALA A 139 -3.87 -16.59 -22.76
CA ALA A 139 -4.73 -17.71 -23.16
C ALA A 139 -3.92 -18.97 -23.48
N ASP A 140 -2.73 -18.81 -24.08
CA ASP A 140 -1.81 -19.91 -24.35
C ASP A 140 -1.37 -20.65 -23.06
N LEU A 141 -1.30 -19.95 -21.91
CA LEU A 141 -0.92 -20.56 -20.63
C LEU A 141 -1.99 -21.49 -20.04
N VAL A 142 -3.23 -21.37 -20.50
CA VAL A 142 -4.36 -22.18 -20.04
C VAL A 142 -5.02 -22.98 -21.18
N ASP A 143 -4.35 -23.07 -22.33
CA ASP A 143 -4.75 -23.82 -23.52
C ASP A 143 -6.17 -23.50 -24.03
N ILE A 144 -6.50 -22.20 -24.13
CA ILE A 144 -7.78 -21.73 -24.67
C ILE A 144 -7.60 -20.69 -25.77
N GLN A 145 -8.69 -20.40 -26.47
CA GLN A 145 -8.72 -19.32 -27.45
C GLN A 145 -8.70 -17.94 -26.76
N PRO A 146 -8.02 -16.93 -27.34
CA PRO A 146 -7.99 -15.58 -26.77
C PRO A 146 -9.38 -14.92 -26.64
N SER A 147 -10.32 -15.29 -27.50
CA SER A 147 -11.72 -14.88 -27.41
C SER A 147 -12.37 -15.44 -26.14
N THR A 148 -12.20 -16.74 -25.89
CA THR A 148 -12.67 -17.44 -24.68
C THR A 148 -12.12 -16.82 -23.41
N PHE A 149 -10.80 -16.54 -23.38
CA PHE A 149 -10.14 -15.90 -22.25
C PHE A 149 -10.80 -14.57 -21.86
N ARG A 150 -11.22 -13.79 -22.86
CA ARG A 150 -11.87 -12.50 -22.67
C ARG A 150 -13.35 -12.63 -22.30
N SER A 151 -14.08 -13.56 -22.92
CA SER A 151 -15.55 -13.60 -22.87
C SER A 151 -16.08 -14.35 -21.66
N GLU A 152 -15.41 -15.42 -21.23
CA GLU A 152 -15.90 -16.23 -20.11
C GLU A 152 -15.46 -15.65 -18.77
N GLU A 153 -16.38 -15.64 -17.82
CA GLU A 153 -16.17 -15.04 -16.49
C GLU A 153 -15.06 -15.73 -15.70
N ARG A 154 -14.88 -17.04 -15.90
CA ARG A 154 -13.88 -17.87 -15.20
C ARG A 154 -12.41 -17.59 -15.57
N TYR A 155 -12.13 -16.72 -16.55
CA TYR A 155 -10.77 -16.39 -16.98
C TYR A 155 -10.40 -14.95 -16.61
N GLU A 156 -10.33 -14.02 -17.58
CA GLU A 156 -9.83 -12.66 -17.33
C GLU A 156 -10.52 -11.99 -16.12
N GLN A 157 -11.84 -12.17 -15.99
CA GLN A 157 -12.59 -11.55 -14.91
C GLN A 157 -12.30 -12.20 -13.55
N ALA A 158 -12.25 -13.53 -13.49
CA ALA A 158 -11.86 -14.26 -12.30
C ALA A 158 -10.44 -13.90 -11.87
N PHE A 159 -9.47 -13.89 -12.79
CA PHE A 159 -8.07 -13.56 -12.46
C PHE A 159 -7.89 -12.13 -11.96
N VAL A 160 -8.63 -11.16 -12.52
CA VAL A 160 -8.68 -9.80 -11.97
C VAL A 160 -9.31 -9.78 -10.59
N THR A 161 -10.36 -10.59 -10.36
CA THR A 161 -11.03 -10.69 -9.06
C THR A 161 -10.10 -11.30 -8.00
N GLU A 162 -9.35 -12.35 -8.33
CA GLU A 162 -8.35 -12.95 -7.45
C GLU A 162 -7.26 -11.95 -7.06
N LEU A 163 -6.72 -11.20 -8.04
CA LEU A 163 -5.75 -10.14 -7.75
C LEU A 163 -6.36 -9.03 -6.87
N ALA A 164 -7.60 -8.63 -7.13
CA ALA A 164 -8.29 -7.63 -6.33
C ALA A 164 -8.50 -8.09 -4.89
N LEU A 165 -8.84 -9.37 -4.68
CA LEU A 165 -9.00 -9.98 -3.35
C LEU A 165 -7.67 -9.99 -2.60
N ALA A 166 -6.59 -10.41 -3.27
CA ALA A 166 -5.27 -10.44 -2.67
C ALA A 166 -4.80 -9.02 -2.27
N LEU A 167 -4.98 -8.03 -3.14
CA LEU A 167 -4.67 -6.62 -2.83
C LEU A 167 -5.53 -6.10 -1.68
N TYR A 168 -6.83 -6.39 -1.71
CA TYR A 168 -7.75 -5.97 -0.66
C TYR A 168 -7.37 -6.56 0.71
N GLY A 169 -7.01 -7.85 0.77
CA GLY A 169 -6.52 -8.50 1.98
C GLY A 169 -5.26 -7.84 2.53
N GLN A 170 -4.30 -7.51 1.66
CA GLN A 170 -3.07 -6.78 2.05
C GLN A 170 -3.36 -5.38 2.58
N LEU A 171 -4.29 -4.64 1.94
CA LEU A 171 -4.63 -3.27 2.33
C LEU A 171 -5.44 -3.20 3.64
N THR A 172 -6.24 -4.23 3.93
CA THR A 172 -7.13 -4.26 5.10
C THR A 172 -6.56 -5.07 6.27
N GLY A 173 -5.50 -5.85 6.04
CA GLY A 173 -4.94 -6.75 7.04
C GLY A 173 -5.80 -7.98 7.31
N CYS A 174 -6.75 -8.28 6.42
CA CYS A 174 -7.57 -9.49 6.46
C CYS A 174 -6.87 -10.58 5.65
N THR A 175 -6.16 -11.48 6.33
CA THR A 175 -5.56 -12.70 5.76
C THR A 175 -6.06 -13.92 6.51
#